data_AF-A0A6J6I5G0-F1
#
_entry.id   AF-A0A6J6I5G0-F1
#
_cell.length_a   1.000
_cell.length_b   1.000
_cell.length_c   1.000
_cell.angle_alpha   90.00
_cell.angle_beta   90.00
_cell.angle_gamma   90.00
#
_symmetry.space_group_name_H-M   'P 1'
#
loop_
_entity.id
_entity.type
_entity.pdbx_description
1 polymer ?
#
loop_
_entity_poly.entity_id
_entity_poly.type
_entity_poly.pdbx_seq_one_letter_code
_entity_poly.pdbx_strand_id
1 'polypeptide(L)'
;MALFRRRRRLHAPLIDFGGLPNLADGIDDNLYLASAAKAAEIDFKSGAYDKFLFSEDGLRRMPYEVAIESHLALINQRLADAGRRQSLRREAAVLDLETKISKAEAKLARNDKQIENIESQIVYEESILSGLTQGIDNADWRDPKPQLASRLSVFMRIAAPIITLIVASLVDLAIIQASLDSIPGFKFVEAWMFTAPAVAMQVVFPHLIGLRLGRILRNAEGKLAKAVELSILLILWLAFAFGLTQLRMNFIVTQASNGGDGDITPELGRWLLTSSLLMLVALGGWLIFAASRHNPHESNFLKLNFALMNRKSAEIKLGAKVADYSNEIAALKQAEQTAIQAFEDAREAALNQLKQAALDIYRRALINHVGDSEFTSAYALGGDKK
;
A
#
# COMPACT_ATOMS: atom_id res chain seq x y z
N MET A 1 -25.56 -0.06 10.96
CA MET A 1 -24.21 0.34 10.52
C MET A 1 -24.13 0.21 9.00
N ALA A 2 -24.50 1.28 8.29
CA ALA A 2 -24.50 1.30 6.82
C ALA A 2 -23.08 1.68 6.33
N LEU A 3 -22.41 0.73 5.69
CA LEU A 3 -21.10 0.91 5.08
C LEU A 3 -21.20 1.88 3.90
N PHE A 4 -20.58 3.05 4.07
CA PHE A 4 -20.33 4.03 3.01
C PHE A 4 -19.57 3.36 1.85
N ARG A 5 -20.30 2.93 0.81
CA ARG A 5 -19.73 2.73 -0.52
C ARG A 5 -19.34 4.10 -1.07
N ARG A 6 -18.09 4.48 -0.85
CA ARG A 6 -17.44 5.61 -1.50
C ARG A 6 -17.46 5.32 -3.01
N ARG A 7 -18.45 5.87 -3.74
CA ARG A 7 -18.39 6.00 -5.20
C ARG A 7 -17.13 6.82 -5.50
N ARG A 8 -16.03 6.15 -5.85
CA ARG A 8 -14.93 6.82 -6.55
C ARG A 8 -15.54 7.30 -7.85
N ARG A 9 -15.77 8.61 -7.96
CA ARG A 9 -15.91 9.24 -9.27
C ARG A 9 -14.62 8.87 -10.00
N LEU A 10 -14.75 8.12 -11.09
CA LEU A 10 -13.68 7.89 -12.06
C LEU A 10 -13.32 9.25 -12.67
N HIS A 11 -12.63 10.10 -11.91
CA HIS A 11 -11.81 11.12 -12.51
C HIS A 11 -10.63 10.38 -13.10
N ALA A 12 -10.80 9.92 -14.35
CA ALA A 12 -9.66 9.61 -15.19
C ALA A 12 -8.71 10.80 -15.05
N PRO A 13 -7.44 10.59 -14.65
CA PRO A 13 -6.48 11.68 -14.69
C PRO A 13 -6.54 12.22 -16.12
N LEU A 14 -6.82 13.52 -16.24
CA LEU A 14 -6.67 14.23 -17.49
C LEU A 14 -5.20 14.10 -17.86
N ILE A 15 -4.87 13.07 -18.64
CA ILE A 15 -3.67 13.09 -19.47
C ILE A 15 -3.97 14.21 -20.46
N ASP A 16 -3.50 15.39 -20.07
CA ASP A 16 -3.52 16.57 -20.89
C ASP A 16 -2.56 16.29 -22.05
N PHE A 17 -3.10 16.20 -23.25
CA PHE A 17 -2.27 16.20 -24.45
C PHE A 17 -1.82 17.66 -24.62
N GLY A 18 -0.88 18.07 -23.77
CA GLY A 18 -0.39 19.44 -23.69
C GLY A 18 0.00 19.92 -25.08
N GLY A 19 -0.64 21.01 -25.54
CA GLY A 19 -0.37 21.64 -26.84
C GLY A 19 -1.46 21.49 -27.89
N LEU A 20 -2.52 20.72 -27.64
CA LEU A 20 -3.65 20.66 -28.58
C LEU A 20 -4.77 21.64 -28.19
N PRO A 21 -5.24 22.53 -29.09
CA PRO A 21 -6.36 23.42 -28.78
C PRO A 21 -7.62 22.62 -28.39
N ASN A 22 -8.38 23.15 -27.43
CA ASN A 22 -9.71 22.65 -27.09
C ASN A 22 -10.59 22.73 -28.35
N LEU A 23 -11.24 21.62 -28.68
CA LEU A 23 -12.21 21.59 -29.77
C LEU A 23 -13.44 22.39 -29.32
N ALA A 24 -14.02 23.16 -30.25
CA ALA A 24 -15.23 23.92 -29.97
C ALA A 24 -16.37 23.00 -29.52
N ASP A 25 -17.28 23.55 -28.70
CA ASP A 25 -18.47 22.84 -28.24
C ASP A 25 -19.31 22.29 -29.41
N GLY A 26 -20.17 21.32 -29.10
CA GLY A 26 -21.01 20.62 -30.08
C GLY A 26 -21.82 21.54 -30.98
N ILE A 27 -22.32 20.99 -32.09
CA ILE A 27 -23.10 21.75 -33.07
C ILE A 27 -24.42 22.17 -32.42
N ASP A 28 -24.73 23.47 -32.43
CA ASP A 28 -26.06 23.96 -32.09
C ASP A 28 -26.92 23.91 -33.36
N ASP A 29 -27.70 22.83 -33.46
CA ASP A 29 -28.59 22.58 -34.60
C ASP A 29 -29.55 23.76 -34.82
N ASN A 30 -30.08 24.37 -33.76
CA ASN A 30 -31.03 25.48 -33.88
C ASN A 30 -30.38 26.72 -34.47
N LEU A 31 -29.17 27.03 -34.03
CA LEU A 31 -28.39 28.15 -34.56
C LEU A 31 -28.03 27.91 -36.03
N TYR A 32 -27.73 26.67 -36.39
CA TYR A 32 -27.47 26.26 -37.77
C TYR A 32 -28.69 26.45 -38.67
N LEU A 33 -29.85 25.95 -38.25
CA LEU A 33 -31.11 26.09 -38.98
C LEU A 33 -31.55 27.57 -39.09
N ALA A 34 -31.35 28.37 -38.04
CA ALA A 34 -31.62 29.81 -38.07
C ALA A 34 -30.67 30.56 -39.00
N SER A 35 -29.39 30.18 -39.02
CA SER A 35 -28.40 30.77 -39.93
C SER A 35 -28.72 30.46 -41.40
N ALA A 36 -29.32 29.30 -41.68
CA ALA A 36 -29.78 28.93 -43.02
C ALA A 36 -30.89 29.84 -43.54
N ALA A 37 -31.90 30.13 -42.72
CA ALA A 37 -32.97 31.06 -43.09
C ALA A 37 -32.41 32.48 -43.34
N LYS A 38 -31.49 32.94 -42.49
CA LYS A 38 -30.88 34.27 -42.64
C LYS A 38 -29.95 34.37 -43.86
N ALA A 39 -29.22 33.31 -44.17
CA ALA A 39 -28.36 33.26 -45.35
C ALA A 39 -29.18 33.33 -46.65
N ALA A 40 -30.36 32.70 -46.69
CA ALA A 40 -31.29 32.83 -47.82
C ALA A 40 -31.70 34.29 -48.07
N GLU A 41 -32.01 35.05 -47.01
CA GLU A 41 -32.35 36.47 -47.11
C GLU A 41 -31.19 37.31 -47.66
N ILE A 42 -29.96 37.02 -47.23
CA ILE A 42 -28.74 37.72 -47.66
C ILE A 42 -28.38 37.38 -49.11
N ASP A 43 -28.42 36.11 -49.48
CA ASP A 43 -28.12 35.64 -50.85
C ASP A 43 -29.19 36.13 -51.84
N PHE A 44 -30.43 36.30 -51.40
CA PHE A 44 -31.48 36.98 -52.16
C PHE A 44 -31.17 38.46 -52.37
N LYS A 45 -30.94 39.23 -51.30
CA LYS A 45 -30.66 40.69 -51.38
C LYS A 45 -29.37 41.04 -52.14
N SER A 46 -28.40 40.14 -52.17
CA SER A 46 -27.12 40.36 -52.87
C SER A 46 -27.19 40.13 -54.38
N GLY A 47 -28.32 39.66 -54.92
CA GLY A 47 -28.46 39.30 -56.33
C GLY A 47 -27.69 38.02 -56.73
N ALA A 48 -27.18 37.26 -55.75
CA ALA A 48 -26.53 35.98 -56.00
C ALA A 48 -27.52 34.95 -56.56
N TYR A 49 -28.79 35.02 -56.13
CA TYR A 49 -29.87 34.18 -56.63
C TYR A 49 -30.18 34.42 -58.12
N ASP A 50 -30.25 35.67 -58.56
CA ASP A 50 -30.49 36.01 -59.97
C ASP A 50 -29.32 35.58 -60.87
N LYS A 51 -28.08 35.73 -60.38
CA LYS A 51 -26.88 35.22 -61.06
C LYS A 51 -26.80 33.69 -61.10
N PHE A 52 -27.47 33.00 -60.19
CA PHE A 52 -27.57 31.54 -60.22
C PHE A 52 -28.61 31.07 -61.25
N LEU A 53 -29.73 31.78 -61.40
CA LEU A 53 -30.81 31.40 -62.31
C LEU A 53 -30.62 31.84 -63.77
N PHE A 54 -30.02 33.00 -64.02
CA PHE A 54 -30.15 33.70 -65.32
C PHE A 54 -28.84 33.99 -66.05
N SER A 55 -27.68 33.60 -65.51
CA SER A 55 -26.37 33.92 -66.09
C SER A 55 -25.80 32.75 -66.89
N GLU A 56 -25.41 32.97 -68.15
CA GLU A 56 -24.75 31.95 -69.00
C GLU A 56 -23.38 31.50 -68.44
N ASP A 57 -22.64 32.42 -67.78
CA ASP A 57 -21.42 32.15 -66.98
C ASP A 57 -21.71 32.13 -65.46
N GLY A 58 -22.94 31.78 -65.08
CA GLY A 58 -23.48 31.94 -63.73
C GLY A 58 -22.92 31.03 -62.64
N LEU A 59 -23.34 31.30 -61.40
CA LEU A 59 -23.00 30.45 -60.25
C LEU A 59 -23.60 29.05 -60.46
N ARG A 60 -22.76 27.99 -60.41
CA ARG A 60 -23.23 26.59 -60.50
C ARG A 60 -23.92 26.07 -59.23
N ARG A 61 -23.66 26.72 -58.09
CA ARG A 61 -24.25 26.44 -56.77
C ARG A 61 -24.34 27.74 -56.00
N MET A 62 -25.30 27.81 -55.08
CA MET A 62 -25.45 29.00 -54.25
C MET A 62 -24.26 29.15 -53.26
N PRO A 63 -23.83 30.37 -52.92
CA PRO A 63 -22.70 30.61 -52.02
C PRO A 63 -22.87 29.92 -50.65
N TYR A 64 -24.06 29.99 -50.07
CA TYR A 64 -24.36 29.33 -48.80
C TYR A 64 -24.27 27.79 -48.87
N GLU A 65 -24.68 27.16 -49.98
CA GLU A 65 -24.59 25.71 -50.14
C GLU A 65 -23.12 25.23 -50.12
N VAL A 66 -22.23 25.97 -50.78
CA VAL A 66 -20.79 25.70 -50.77
C VAL A 66 -20.17 25.93 -49.38
N ALA A 67 -20.60 27.00 -48.71
CA ALA A 67 -20.11 27.35 -47.37
C ALA A 67 -20.49 26.29 -46.33
N ILE A 68 -21.75 25.82 -46.31
CA ILE A 68 -22.19 24.75 -45.40
C ILE A 68 -21.39 23.48 -45.63
N GLU A 69 -21.20 23.06 -46.89
CA GLU A 69 -20.47 21.83 -47.19
C GLU A 69 -19.05 21.88 -46.65
N SER A 70 -18.35 23.00 -46.87
CA SER A 70 -16.99 23.19 -46.35
C SER A 70 -16.93 23.23 -44.82
N HIS A 71 -17.90 23.88 -44.16
CA HIS A 71 -17.92 24.00 -42.72
C HIS A 71 -18.30 22.68 -42.03
N LEU A 72 -19.29 21.95 -42.54
CA LEU A 72 -19.65 20.62 -42.02
C LEU A 72 -18.53 19.60 -42.25
N ALA A 73 -17.79 19.68 -43.36
CA ALA A 73 -16.60 18.87 -43.57
C ALA A 73 -15.51 19.14 -42.52
N LEU A 74 -15.29 20.41 -42.16
CA LEU A 74 -14.36 20.80 -41.09
C LEU A 74 -14.85 20.33 -39.71
N ILE A 75 -16.13 20.48 -39.41
CA ILE A 75 -16.72 19.98 -38.15
C ILE A 75 -16.54 18.47 -38.05
N ASN A 76 -16.78 17.73 -39.14
CA ASN A 76 -16.61 16.29 -39.18
C ASN A 76 -15.18 15.86 -38.84
N GLN A 77 -14.18 16.53 -39.41
CA GLN A 77 -12.77 16.29 -39.06
C GLN A 77 -12.51 16.57 -37.57
N ARG A 78 -13.07 17.66 -37.02
CA ARG A 78 -12.93 18.02 -35.61
C ARG A 78 -13.60 17.00 -34.67
N LEU A 79 -14.78 16.51 -35.02
CA LEU A 79 -15.48 15.46 -34.26
C LEU A 79 -14.71 14.13 -34.31
N ALA A 80 -14.17 13.77 -35.47
CA ALA A 80 -13.33 12.59 -35.61
C ALA A 80 -12.06 12.70 -34.75
N ASP A 81 -11.40 13.87 -34.76
CA ASP A 81 -10.25 14.13 -33.90
C ASP A 81 -10.60 14.12 -32.40
N ALA A 82 -11.78 14.63 -32.01
CA ALA A 82 -12.29 14.55 -30.64
C ALA A 82 -12.43 13.09 -30.18
N GLY A 83 -13.11 12.27 -31.00
CA GLY A 83 -13.31 10.85 -30.75
C GLY A 83 -11.98 10.10 -30.65
N ARG A 84 -11.03 10.38 -31.55
CA ARG A 84 -9.69 9.80 -31.53
C ARG A 84 -8.93 10.14 -30.24
N ARG A 85 -8.91 11.41 -29.82
CA ARG A 85 -8.25 11.82 -28.56
C ARG A 85 -8.88 11.15 -27.34
N GLN A 86 -10.21 10.99 -27.34
CA GLN A 86 -10.91 10.32 -26.25
C GLN A 86 -10.59 8.82 -26.19
N SER A 87 -10.54 8.14 -27.33
CA SER A 87 -10.10 6.72 -27.41
C SER A 87 -8.65 6.58 -26.93
N LEU A 88 -7.72 7.41 -27.41
CA LEU A 88 -6.32 7.39 -26.97
C LEU A 88 -6.16 7.57 -25.45
N ARG A 89 -6.97 8.42 -24.81
CA ARG A 89 -6.95 8.58 -23.34
C ARG A 89 -7.38 7.31 -22.61
N ARG A 90 -8.37 6.60 -23.15
CA ARG A 90 -8.88 5.36 -22.56
C ARG A 90 -7.92 4.21 -22.79
N GLU A 91 -7.32 4.12 -23.98
CA GLU A 91 -6.26 3.17 -24.29
C GLU A 91 -5.05 3.37 -23.36
N ALA A 92 -4.61 4.61 -23.13
CA ALA A 92 -3.56 4.91 -22.17
C ALA A 92 -3.91 4.49 -20.73
N ALA A 93 -5.16 4.64 -20.31
CA ALA A 93 -5.63 4.18 -19.01
C ALA A 93 -5.65 2.64 -18.90
N VAL A 94 -6.05 1.94 -19.96
CA VAL A 94 -5.98 0.47 -20.05
C VAL A 94 -4.53 0.01 -19.95
N LEU A 95 -3.61 0.62 -20.71
CA LEU A 95 -2.19 0.30 -20.66
C LEU A 95 -1.60 0.51 -19.25
N ASP A 96 -1.93 1.60 -18.56
CA ASP A 96 -1.47 1.81 -17.18
C ASP A 96 -1.98 0.71 -16.23
N LEU A 97 -3.24 0.30 -16.35
CA LEU A 97 -3.80 -0.81 -15.58
C LEU A 97 -3.14 -2.16 -15.92
N GLU A 98 -2.88 -2.44 -17.19
CA GLU A 98 -2.17 -3.64 -17.63
C GLU A 98 -0.74 -3.68 -17.05
N THR A 99 -0.04 -2.54 -16.99
CA THR A 99 1.28 -2.47 -16.32
C THR A 99 1.18 -2.69 -14.81
N LYS A 100 0.08 -2.28 -14.17
CA LYS A 100 -0.16 -2.54 -12.74
C LYS A 100 -0.46 -4.01 -12.48
N ILE A 101 -1.20 -4.66 -13.37
CA ILE A 101 -1.46 -6.11 -13.33
C ILE A 101 -0.16 -6.87 -13.47
N SER A 102 0.65 -6.61 -14.51
CA SER A 102 1.90 -7.33 -14.71
C SER A 102 2.88 -7.17 -13.54
N LYS A 103 2.96 -5.96 -12.95
CA LYS A 103 3.73 -5.73 -11.72
C LYS A 103 3.18 -6.50 -10.51
N ALA A 104 1.87 -6.64 -10.39
CA ALA A 104 1.24 -7.39 -9.31
C ALA A 104 1.44 -8.90 -9.48
N GLU A 105 1.30 -9.43 -10.70
CA GLU A 105 1.58 -10.84 -11.04
C GLU A 105 3.05 -11.20 -10.82
N ALA A 106 3.97 -10.33 -11.23
CA ALA A 106 5.39 -10.52 -10.95
C ALA A 106 5.69 -10.56 -9.42
N LYS A 107 4.92 -9.80 -8.62
CA LYS A 107 5.01 -9.88 -7.15
C LYS A 107 4.41 -11.16 -6.60
N LEU A 108 3.30 -11.66 -7.15
CA LEU A 108 2.70 -12.95 -6.79
C LEU A 108 3.69 -14.08 -7.05
N ALA A 109 4.25 -14.19 -8.25
CA ALA A 109 5.21 -15.23 -8.59
C ALA A 109 6.47 -15.21 -7.70
N ARG A 110 6.94 -14.03 -7.28
CA ARG A 110 8.02 -13.90 -6.29
C ARG A 110 7.58 -14.35 -4.89
N ASN A 111 6.35 -14.05 -4.51
CA ASN A 111 5.80 -14.44 -3.22
C ASN A 111 5.62 -15.96 -3.14
N ASP A 112 5.19 -16.60 -4.23
CA ASP A 112 5.00 -18.05 -4.32
C ASP A 112 6.32 -18.80 -4.10
N LYS A 113 7.39 -18.37 -4.77
CA LYS A 113 8.75 -18.90 -4.54
C LYS A 113 9.21 -18.73 -3.09
N GLN A 114 8.84 -17.63 -2.44
CA GLN A 114 9.16 -17.40 -1.04
C GLN A 114 8.32 -18.27 -0.11
N ILE A 115 7.06 -18.51 -0.43
CA ILE A 115 6.18 -19.43 0.31
C ILE A 115 6.75 -20.84 0.21
N GLU A 116 7.12 -21.31 -0.98
CA GLU A 116 7.72 -22.63 -1.20
C GLU A 116 9.02 -22.81 -0.39
N ASN A 117 9.90 -21.81 -0.37
CA ASN A 117 11.11 -21.84 0.45
C ASN A 117 10.79 -21.85 1.96
N ILE A 118 9.78 -21.11 2.41
CA ILE A 118 9.36 -21.14 3.81
C ILE A 118 8.76 -22.51 4.16
N GLU A 119 7.96 -23.09 3.27
CA GLU A 119 7.34 -24.41 3.47
C GLU A 119 8.41 -25.51 3.55
N SER A 120 9.45 -25.48 2.69
CA SER A 120 10.56 -26.44 2.78
C SER A 120 11.35 -26.29 4.08
N GLN A 121 11.58 -25.06 4.55
CA GLN A 121 12.21 -24.82 5.85
C GLN A 121 11.34 -25.28 7.03
N ILE A 122 10.02 -25.12 6.93
CA ILE A 122 9.09 -25.65 7.95
C ILE A 122 9.20 -27.17 8.01
N VAL A 123 9.21 -27.86 6.87
CA VAL A 123 9.37 -29.33 6.82
C VAL A 123 10.70 -29.75 7.43
N TYR A 124 11.78 -29.02 7.16
CA TYR A 124 13.08 -29.26 7.79
C TYR A 124 13.02 -29.14 9.31
N GLU A 125 12.47 -28.04 9.84
CA GLU A 125 12.32 -27.85 11.28
C GLU A 125 11.39 -28.91 11.91
N GLU A 126 10.33 -29.33 11.21
CA GLU A 126 9.46 -30.44 11.64
C GLU A 126 10.21 -31.78 11.71
N SER A 127 11.13 -32.04 10.78
CA SER A 127 11.95 -33.25 10.79
C SER A 127 12.87 -33.31 12.02
N ILE A 128 13.37 -32.16 12.47
CA ILE A 128 14.19 -32.06 13.69
C ILE A 128 13.32 -32.25 14.93
N LEU A 129 12.18 -31.54 15.02
CA LEU A 129 11.27 -31.62 16.16
C LEU A 129 10.66 -33.02 16.35
N SER A 130 10.45 -33.76 15.25
CA SER A 130 10.01 -35.15 15.30
C SER A 130 11.11 -36.15 15.67
N GLY A 131 12.38 -35.74 15.63
CA GLY A 131 13.56 -36.58 15.89
C GLY A 131 14.01 -37.43 14.69
N LEU A 132 13.54 -37.11 13.47
CA LEU A 132 13.98 -37.76 12.23
C LEU A 132 15.39 -37.32 11.83
N THR A 133 15.74 -36.07 12.13
CA THR A 133 17.04 -35.48 11.85
C THR A 133 17.61 -34.85 13.12
N GLN A 134 18.93 -34.83 13.25
CA GLN A 134 19.60 -34.12 14.34
C GLN A 134 19.64 -32.62 14.03
N GLY A 135 19.49 -31.81 15.06
CA GLY A 135 19.52 -30.36 14.93
C GLY A 135 20.90 -29.77 15.16
N ILE A 136 20.93 -28.53 15.66
CA ILE A 136 22.17 -27.81 15.96
C ILE A 136 23.09 -28.65 16.88
N ASP A 137 24.39 -28.64 16.57
CA ASP A 137 25.45 -29.38 17.28
C ASP A 137 25.23 -30.91 17.31
N ASN A 138 24.55 -31.47 16.30
CA ASN A 138 24.17 -32.88 16.19
C ASN A 138 23.39 -33.40 17.42
N ALA A 139 22.67 -32.50 18.10
CA ALA A 139 21.94 -32.79 19.32
C ALA A 139 20.49 -33.22 19.04
N ASP A 140 19.89 -33.94 20.00
CA ASP A 140 18.48 -34.33 19.95
C ASP A 140 17.59 -33.20 20.46
N TRP A 141 16.87 -32.56 19.53
CA TRP A 141 15.96 -31.43 19.80
C TRP A 141 14.48 -31.82 19.70
N ARG A 142 14.18 -33.11 19.87
CA ARG A 142 12.82 -33.61 19.80
C ARG A 142 11.89 -32.92 20.80
N ASP A 143 10.75 -32.45 20.30
CA ASP A 143 9.73 -31.74 21.08
C ASP A 143 8.38 -31.88 20.36
N PRO A 144 7.24 -32.02 21.05
CA PRO A 144 5.93 -31.91 20.43
C PRO A 144 5.79 -30.66 19.57
N LYS A 145 5.25 -30.86 18.37
CA LYS A 145 4.94 -29.77 17.44
C LYS A 145 4.03 -28.74 18.13
N PRO A 146 4.38 -27.44 18.11
CA PRO A 146 3.59 -26.44 18.80
C PRO A 146 2.26 -26.22 18.09
N GLN A 147 1.19 -26.07 18.87
CA GLN A 147 -0.15 -25.80 18.34
C GLN A 147 -0.26 -24.36 17.81
N LEU A 148 -0.67 -24.23 16.54
CA LEU A 148 -0.83 -22.96 15.82
C LEU A 148 -2.29 -22.48 15.88
N ALA A 149 -2.78 -22.10 17.06
CA ALA A 149 -4.19 -21.73 17.23
C ALA A 149 -4.57 -20.40 16.54
N SER A 150 -3.71 -19.38 16.63
CA SER A 150 -3.96 -18.05 16.04
C SER A 150 -2.66 -17.29 15.76
N ARG A 151 -2.72 -16.25 14.92
CA ARG A 151 -1.56 -15.37 14.65
C ARG A 151 -1.03 -14.70 15.92
N LEU A 152 -1.95 -14.22 16.78
CA LEU A 152 -1.59 -13.54 18.02
C LEU A 152 -0.95 -14.51 19.02
N SER A 153 -1.49 -15.73 19.15
CA SER A 153 -0.88 -16.73 20.02
C SER A 153 0.53 -17.14 19.57
N VAL A 154 0.75 -17.27 18.25
CA VAL A 154 2.08 -17.54 17.69
C VAL A 154 3.04 -16.40 17.99
N PHE A 155 2.61 -15.15 17.75
CA PHE A 155 3.41 -13.96 18.07
C PHE A 155 3.78 -13.90 19.56
N MET A 156 2.82 -14.12 20.45
CA MET A 156 3.07 -14.11 21.90
C MET A 156 4.06 -15.19 22.33
N ARG A 157 4.00 -16.40 21.74
CA ARG A 157 4.98 -17.46 22.01
C ARG A 157 6.38 -17.09 21.54
N ILE A 158 6.52 -16.45 20.38
CA ILE A 158 7.79 -15.96 19.86
C ILE A 158 8.35 -14.83 20.76
N ALA A 159 7.47 -13.94 21.23
CA ALA A 159 7.86 -12.78 22.03
C ALA A 159 8.09 -13.11 23.51
N ALA A 160 7.48 -14.17 24.04
CA ALA A 160 7.50 -14.49 25.48
C ALA A 160 8.92 -14.53 26.08
N PRO A 161 9.93 -15.18 25.48
CA PRO A 161 11.29 -15.17 26.02
C PRO A 161 11.92 -13.78 26.09
N ILE A 162 11.58 -12.89 25.15
CA ILE A 162 12.08 -11.51 25.15
C ILE A 162 11.36 -10.70 26.23
N ILE A 163 10.04 -10.87 26.33
CA ILE A 163 9.22 -10.20 27.35
C ILE A 163 9.69 -10.60 28.76
N THR A 164 9.97 -11.88 29.01
CA THR A 164 10.48 -12.33 30.32
C THR A 164 11.82 -11.70 30.66
N LEU A 165 12.74 -11.59 29.69
CA LEU A 165 14.03 -10.91 29.90
C LEU A 165 13.84 -9.41 30.19
N ILE A 166 12.93 -8.73 29.48
CA ILE A 166 12.62 -7.32 29.73
C ILE A 166 12.03 -7.13 31.13
N VAL A 167 11.05 -7.94 31.51
CA VAL A 167 10.40 -7.85 32.83
C VAL A 167 11.41 -8.12 33.95
N ALA A 168 12.24 -9.16 33.83
CA ALA A 168 13.31 -9.43 34.78
C ALA A 168 14.29 -8.26 34.89
N SER A 169 14.68 -7.68 33.76
CA SER A 169 15.58 -6.52 33.71
C SER A 169 14.98 -5.29 34.42
N LEU A 170 13.68 -5.03 34.22
CA LEU A 170 12.99 -3.89 34.83
C LEU A 170 12.94 -3.97 36.36
N VAL A 171 12.75 -5.17 36.92
CA VAL A 171 12.75 -5.39 38.37
C VAL A 171 14.12 -5.05 38.97
N ASP A 172 15.20 -5.49 38.34
CA ASP A 172 16.56 -5.25 38.84
C ASP A 172 17.05 -3.82 38.60
N LEU A 173 16.56 -3.15 37.55
CA LEU A 173 17.00 -1.81 37.13
C LEU A 173 16.78 -0.76 38.23
N ALA A 174 15.60 -0.73 38.85
CA ALA A 174 15.29 0.26 39.90
C ALA A 174 16.15 0.04 41.15
N ILE A 175 16.33 -1.22 41.56
CA ILE A 175 17.06 -1.58 42.78
C ILE A 175 18.56 -1.33 42.61
N ILE A 176 19.12 -1.69 41.46
CA ILE A 176 20.55 -1.46 41.15
C ILE A 176 20.85 0.04 41.03
N GLN A 177 19.99 0.81 40.35
CA GLN A 177 20.18 2.26 40.24
C GLN A 177 20.20 2.93 41.62
N ALA A 178 19.20 2.64 42.46
CA ALA A 178 19.13 3.20 43.81
C ALA A 178 20.34 2.79 44.67
N SER A 179 20.81 1.56 44.51
CA SER A 179 21.99 1.06 45.24
C SER A 179 23.28 1.77 44.80
N LEU A 180 23.44 2.02 43.50
CA LEU A 180 24.64 2.71 42.95
C LEU A 180 24.64 4.21 43.26
N ASP A 181 23.49 4.87 43.21
CA ASP A 181 23.35 6.31 43.52
C ASP A 181 23.63 6.61 45.01
N SER A 182 23.54 5.59 45.86
CA SER A 182 23.83 5.72 47.29
C SER A 182 25.31 5.63 47.65
N ILE A 183 26.18 5.25 46.70
CA ILE A 183 27.61 5.13 46.95
C ILE A 183 28.19 6.55 47.07
N PRO A 184 28.89 6.88 48.17
CA PRO A 184 29.51 8.19 48.33
C PRO A 184 30.44 8.51 47.15
N GLY A 185 30.17 9.62 46.46
CA GLY A 185 30.97 10.07 45.31
C GLY A 185 30.43 9.64 43.94
N PHE A 186 29.38 8.82 43.86
CA PHE A 186 28.68 8.51 42.62
C PHE A 186 27.63 9.57 42.31
N LYS A 187 27.63 10.13 41.10
CA LYS A 187 26.55 11.01 40.63
C LYS A 187 25.42 10.19 40.00
N PHE A 188 24.19 10.72 40.01
CA PHE A 188 23.03 10.11 39.36
C PHE A 188 23.32 9.62 37.92
N VAL A 189 24.03 10.42 37.12
CA VAL A 189 24.38 10.06 35.73
C VAL A 189 25.38 8.89 35.68
N GLU A 190 26.33 8.86 36.61
CA GLU A 190 27.30 7.75 36.74
C GLU A 190 26.59 6.47 37.18
N ALA A 191 25.66 6.55 38.15
CA ALA A 191 24.83 5.42 38.58
C ALA A 191 24.10 4.79 37.39
N TRP A 192 23.50 5.59 36.51
CA TRP A 192 22.84 5.09 35.30
C TRP A 192 23.79 4.41 34.30
N MET A 193 25.00 4.95 34.12
CA MET A 193 26.02 4.37 33.24
C MET A 193 26.44 2.97 33.68
N PHE A 194 26.47 2.69 34.98
CA PHE A 194 26.82 1.38 35.53
C PHE A 194 25.60 0.46 35.76
N THR A 195 24.40 1.01 35.91
CA THR A 195 23.17 0.23 36.10
C THR A 195 22.84 -0.62 34.88
N ALA A 196 22.85 -0.05 33.68
CA ALA A 196 22.46 -0.77 32.47
C ALA A 196 23.38 -1.97 32.16
N PRO A 197 24.71 -1.85 32.20
CA PRO A 197 25.62 -3.00 32.10
C PRO A 197 25.43 -4.03 33.21
N ALA A 198 25.15 -3.59 34.45
CA ALA A 198 24.95 -4.50 35.57
C ALA A 198 23.68 -5.34 35.43
N VAL A 199 22.56 -4.72 35.03
CA VAL A 199 21.30 -5.41 34.72
C VAL A 199 21.51 -6.36 33.54
N ALA A 200 22.23 -5.92 32.50
CA ALA A 200 22.54 -6.77 31.36
C ALA A 200 23.34 -8.00 31.79
N MET A 201 24.38 -7.87 32.63
CA MET A 201 25.12 -9.03 33.15
C MET A 201 24.22 -9.96 33.98
N GLN A 202 23.35 -9.39 34.84
CA GLN A 202 22.46 -10.17 35.70
C GLN A 202 21.45 -11.00 34.92
N VAL A 203 21.08 -10.59 33.70
CA VAL A 203 20.09 -11.29 32.86
C VAL A 203 20.75 -12.14 31.77
N VAL A 204 21.80 -11.62 31.12
CA VAL A 204 22.49 -12.28 30.00
C VAL A 204 23.26 -13.50 30.46
N PHE A 205 23.98 -13.44 31.60
CA PHE A 205 24.76 -14.58 32.08
C PHE A 205 23.87 -15.79 32.39
N PRO A 206 22.78 -15.66 33.19
CA PRO A 206 21.82 -16.73 33.38
C PRO A 206 21.24 -17.29 32.08
N HIS A 207 20.92 -16.42 31.13
CA HIS A 207 20.41 -16.85 29.82
C HIS A 207 21.45 -17.69 29.05
N LEU A 208 22.70 -17.23 28.98
CA LEU A 208 23.79 -17.96 28.31
C LEU A 208 24.10 -19.29 29.01
N ILE A 209 24.14 -19.31 30.33
CA ILE A 209 24.31 -20.53 31.14
C ILE A 209 23.20 -21.52 30.81
N GLY A 210 21.94 -21.08 30.79
CA GLY A 210 20.80 -21.91 30.43
C GLY A 210 20.90 -22.48 29.01
N LEU A 211 21.25 -21.66 28.02
CA LEU A 211 21.46 -22.14 26.64
C LEU A 211 22.53 -23.23 26.56
N ARG A 212 23.66 -23.07 27.28
CA ARG A 212 24.74 -24.06 27.32
C ARG A 212 24.30 -25.34 28.03
N LEU A 213 23.62 -25.21 29.18
CA LEU A 213 23.06 -26.33 29.93
C LEU A 213 22.09 -27.13 29.06
N GLY A 214 21.19 -26.46 28.34
CA GLY A 214 20.22 -27.07 27.45
C GLY A 214 20.86 -27.90 26.33
N ARG A 215 22.04 -27.49 25.81
CA ARG A 215 22.79 -28.27 24.82
C ARG A 215 23.47 -29.49 25.41
N ILE A 216 24.01 -29.37 26.63
CA ILE A 216 24.64 -30.51 27.34
C ILE A 216 23.58 -31.58 27.65
N LEU A 217 22.41 -31.16 28.14
CA LEU A 217 21.29 -32.05 28.46
C LEU A 217 20.78 -32.84 27.24
N ARG A 218 20.93 -32.27 26.02
CA ARG A 218 20.50 -32.85 24.75
C ARG A 218 21.61 -33.62 24.01
N ASN A 219 22.67 -33.99 24.73
CA ASN A 219 23.77 -34.79 24.21
C ASN A 219 24.57 -34.17 23.04
N ALA A 220 24.62 -32.84 22.94
CA ALA A 220 25.38 -32.17 21.88
C ALA A 220 26.87 -32.53 21.87
N GLU A 221 27.51 -32.43 20.69
CA GLU A 221 28.95 -32.65 20.55
C GLU A 221 29.79 -31.68 21.41
N GLY A 222 30.96 -32.14 21.87
CA GLY A 222 31.89 -31.32 22.66
C GLY A 222 31.44 -31.06 24.12
N LYS A 223 30.75 -32.02 24.75
CA LYS A 223 30.21 -31.91 26.13
C LYS A 223 31.20 -31.37 27.16
N LEU A 224 32.44 -31.85 27.14
CA LEU A 224 33.47 -31.45 28.11
C LEU A 224 33.82 -29.97 27.99
N ALA A 225 34.08 -29.47 26.78
CA ALA A 225 34.36 -28.05 26.55
C ALA A 225 33.17 -27.18 27.00
N LYS A 226 31.94 -27.58 26.65
CA LYS A 226 30.71 -26.89 27.06
C LYS A 226 30.50 -26.89 28.58
N ALA A 227 30.88 -27.96 29.27
CA ALA A 227 30.78 -28.05 30.72
C ALA A 227 31.80 -27.14 31.43
N VAL A 228 33.02 -27.02 30.90
CA VAL A 228 34.04 -26.09 31.41
C VAL A 228 33.57 -24.64 31.22
N GLU A 229 33.10 -24.29 30.02
CA GLU A 229 32.51 -22.97 29.75
C GLU A 229 31.36 -22.63 30.70
N LEU A 230 30.45 -23.59 30.91
CA LEU A 230 29.32 -23.42 31.82
C LEU A 230 29.77 -23.18 33.27
N SER A 231 30.80 -23.90 33.72
CA SER A 231 31.35 -23.76 35.08
C SER A 231 31.95 -22.36 35.27
N ILE A 232 32.72 -21.87 34.29
CA ILE A 232 33.31 -20.52 34.32
C ILE A 232 32.21 -19.45 34.35
N LEU A 233 31.21 -19.56 33.47
CA LEU A 233 30.09 -18.61 33.43
C LEU A 233 29.29 -18.61 34.73
N LEU A 234 29.04 -19.78 35.32
CA LEU A 234 28.34 -19.92 36.59
C LEU A 234 29.10 -19.27 37.75
N ILE A 235 30.42 -19.52 37.84
CA ILE A 235 31.28 -18.91 38.87
C ILE A 235 31.30 -17.39 38.73
N LEU A 236 31.50 -16.87 37.51
CA LEU A 236 31.49 -15.43 37.24
C LEU A 236 30.15 -14.79 37.59
N TRP A 237 29.04 -15.44 37.24
CA TRP A 237 27.71 -14.94 37.57
C TRP A 237 27.44 -14.96 39.08
N LEU A 238 27.80 -16.03 39.79
CA LEU A 238 27.64 -16.10 41.24
C LEU A 238 28.49 -15.05 41.97
N ALA A 239 29.73 -14.83 41.53
CA ALA A 239 30.59 -13.77 42.05
C ALA A 239 29.97 -12.38 41.82
N PHE A 240 29.42 -12.15 40.63
CA PHE A 240 28.73 -10.91 40.29
C PHE A 240 27.45 -10.68 41.13
N ALA A 241 26.60 -11.71 41.27
CA ALA A 241 25.39 -11.67 42.08
C ALA A 241 25.71 -11.41 43.56
N PHE A 242 26.80 -12.01 44.07
CA PHE A 242 27.30 -11.73 45.41
C PHE A 242 27.76 -10.27 45.55
N GLY A 243 28.54 -9.75 44.60
CA GLY A 243 28.97 -8.34 44.59
C GLY A 243 27.80 -7.36 44.57
N LEU A 244 26.79 -7.59 43.72
CA LEU A 244 25.56 -6.78 43.71
C LEU A 244 24.80 -6.86 45.03
N THR A 245 24.77 -8.03 45.67
CA THR A 245 24.12 -8.18 46.99
C THR A 245 24.84 -7.37 48.06
N GLN A 246 26.18 -7.36 48.05
CA GLN A 246 26.96 -6.53 48.96
C GLN A 246 26.68 -5.04 48.76
N LEU A 247 26.61 -4.58 47.51
CA LEU A 247 26.24 -3.19 47.20
C LEU A 247 24.83 -2.83 47.70
N ARG A 248 23.85 -3.72 47.50
CA ARG A 248 22.49 -3.55 48.01
C ARG A 248 22.44 -3.49 49.54
N MET A 249 23.23 -4.34 50.22
CA MET A 249 23.30 -4.33 51.68
C MET A 249 23.91 -3.05 52.22
N ASN A 250 24.99 -2.56 51.59
CA ASN A 250 25.59 -1.28 51.96
C ASN A 250 24.59 -0.12 51.82
N PHE A 251 23.78 -0.13 50.76
CA PHE A 251 22.70 0.85 50.59
C PHE A 251 21.67 0.78 51.73
N ILE A 252 21.16 -0.41 52.04
CA ILE A 252 20.14 -0.61 53.09
C ILE A 252 20.67 -0.16 54.45
N VAL A 253 21.91 -0.53 54.79
CA VAL A 253 22.56 -0.12 56.05
C VAL A 253 22.74 1.40 56.11
N THR A 254 23.19 2.02 55.02
CA THR A 254 23.40 3.47 54.96
C THR A 254 22.08 4.24 55.09
N GLN A 255 21.01 3.78 54.43
CA GLN A 255 19.68 4.39 54.54
C GLN A 255 19.09 4.23 55.95
N ALA A 256 19.21 3.05 56.57
CA ALA A 256 18.72 2.81 57.92
C ALA A 256 19.42 3.71 58.96
N SER A 257 20.74 3.89 58.82
CA SER A 257 21.53 4.77 59.68
C SER A 257 21.16 6.25 59.51
N ASN A 258 20.93 6.70 58.27
CA ASN A 258 20.56 8.09 57.97
C ASN A 258 19.08 8.42 58.28
N GLY A 259 18.19 7.42 58.25
CA GLY A 259 16.75 7.56 58.47
C GLY A 259 16.32 7.62 59.95
N GLY A 260 17.23 7.34 60.89
CA GLY A 260 16.95 7.36 62.33
C GLY A 260 16.34 6.08 62.88
N ASP A 261 16.27 4.99 62.09
CA ASP A 261 15.70 3.69 62.47
C ASP A 261 16.65 2.83 63.35
N GLY A 262 17.84 3.36 63.69
CA GLY A 262 18.85 2.67 64.49
C GLY A 262 19.75 1.73 63.68
N ASP A 263 20.84 1.28 64.30
CA ASP A 263 21.79 0.36 63.66
C ASP A 263 21.13 -1.00 63.39
N ILE A 264 21.22 -1.45 62.14
CA ILE A 264 20.79 -2.80 61.74
C ILE A 264 21.61 -3.81 62.56
N THR A 265 20.93 -4.66 63.34
CA THR A 265 21.62 -5.68 64.14
C THR A 265 22.40 -6.63 63.23
N PRO A 266 23.55 -7.19 63.68
CA PRO A 266 24.35 -8.11 62.86
C PRO A 266 23.56 -9.34 62.39
N GLU A 267 22.57 -9.79 63.15
CA GLU A 267 21.68 -10.90 62.79
C GLU A 267 20.71 -10.52 61.66
N LEU A 268 20.05 -9.36 61.77
CA LEU A 268 19.16 -8.86 60.73
C LEU A 268 19.91 -8.57 59.43
N GLY A 269 21.11 -7.99 59.53
CA GLY A 269 21.99 -7.73 58.38
C GLY A 269 22.40 -9.01 57.66
N ARG A 270 22.78 -10.06 58.39
CA ARG A 270 23.06 -11.39 57.80
C ARG A 270 21.84 -11.98 57.11
N TRP A 271 20.67 -11.89 57.73
CA TRP A 271 19.43 -12.42 57.16
C TRP A 271 19.02 -11.69 55.87
N LEU A 272 19.08 -10.36 55.86
CA LEU A 272 18.84 -9.53 54.67
C LEU A 272 19.82 -9.84 53.54
N LEU A 273 21.11 -10.03 53.85
CA LEU A 273 22.12 -10.41 52.87
C LEU A 273 21.81 -11.78 52.26
N THR A 274 21.54 -12.78 53.10
CA THR A 274 21.24 -14.13 52.62
C THR A 274 19.94 -14.20 51.82
N SER A 275 18.89 -13.48 52.24
CA SER A 275 17.60 -13.48 51.55
C SER A 275 17.68 -12.73 50.22
N SER A 276 18.37 -11.59 50.16
CA SER A 276 18.63 -10.87 48.91
C SER A 276 19.46 -11.71 47.93
N LEU A 277 20.51 -12.39 48.42
CA LEU A 277 21.32 -13.28 47.58
C LEU A 277 20.47 -14.43 47.03
N LEU A 278 19.69 -15.10 47.89
CA LEU A 278 18.82 -16.20 47.49
C LEU A 278 17.79 -15.76 46.45
N MET A 279 17.20 -14.57 46.60
CA MET A 279 16.25 -14.04 45.63
C MET A 279 16.90 -13.78 44.26
N LEU A 280 18.10 -13.18 44.23
CA LEU A 280 18.85 -12.96 42.99
C LEU A 280 19.26 -14.28 42.33
N VAL A 281 19.71 -15.24 43.12
CA VAL A 281 20.06 -16.58 42.63
C VAL A 281 18.82 -17.32 42.15
N ALA A 282 17.67 -17.19 42.81
CA ALA A 282 16.42 -17.80 42.39
C ALA A 282 15.91 -17.22 41.07
N LEU A 283 15.97 -15.89 40.89
CA LEU A 283 15.58 -15.23 39.65
C LEU A 283 16.52 -15.60 38.49
N GLY A 284 17.83 -15.61 38.72
CA GLY A 284 18.78 -16.10 37.71
C GLY A 284 18.63 -17.60 37.45
N GLY A 285 18.40 -18.42 38.47
CA GLY A 285 18.11 -19.84 38.35
C GLY A 285 16.86 -20.12 37.51
N TRP A 286 15.81 -19.31 37.68
CA TRP A 286 14.62 -19.35 36.85
C TRP A 286 14.95 -19.01 35.38
N LEU A 287 15.75 -17.98 35.12
CA LEU A 287 16.19 -17.62 33.77
C LEU A 287 17.05 -18.73 33.13
N ILE A 288 17.96 -19.35 33.90
CA ILE A 288 18.75 -20.51 33.47
C ILE A 288 17.82 -21.65 33.06
N PHE A 289 16.84 -21.99 33.89
CA PHE A 289 15.88 -23.06 33.62
C PHE A 289 15.01 -22.77 32.39
N ALA A 290 14.51 -21.54 32.28
CA ALA A 290 13.72 -21.11 31.13
C ALA A 290 14.53 -21.21 29.82
N ALA A 291 15.78 -20.75 29.83
CA ALA A 291 16.67 -20.81 28.68
C ALA A 291 17.16 -22.23 28.36
N SER A 292 17.33 -23.12 29.35
CA SER A 292 17.73 -24.51 29.09
C SER A 292 16.63 -25.33 28.43
N ARG A 293 15.36 -25.05 28.75
CA ARG A 293 14.21 -25.67 28.09
C ARG A 293 13.93 -25.10 26.71
N HIS A 294 14.38 -23.89 26.41
CA HIS A 294 14.16 -23.26 25.12
C HIS A 294 14.67 -24.14 23.97
N ASN A 295 13.79 -24.38 23.00
CA ASN A 295 14.11 -25.11 21.79
C ASN A 295 14.21 -24.11 20.61
N PRO A 296 15.40 -23.91 20.01
CA PRO A 296 15.57 -22.98 18.90
C PRO A 296 14.77 -23.41 17.67
N HIS A 297 14.60 -24.71 17.45
CA HIS A 297 13.86 -25.28 16.33
C HIS A 297 12.35 -25.05 16.47
N GLU A 298 11.81 -25.10 17.69
CA GLU A 298 10.41 -24.72 17.96
C GLU A 298 10.17 -23.23 17.65
N SER A 299 11.08 -22.35 18.11
CA SER A 299 11.01 -20.91 17.84
C SER A 299 11.11 -20.61 16.35
N ASN A 300 12.04 -21.25 15.63
CA ASN A 300 12.18 -21.09 14.18
C ASN A 300 10.94 -21.58 13.45
N PHE A 301 10.43 -22.75 13.80
CA PHE A 301 9.17 -23.28 13.28
C PHE A 301 8.01 -22.27 13.45
N LEU A 302 7.87 -21.68 14.65
CA LEU A 302 6.85 -20.66 14.91
C LEU A 302 7.05 -19.39 14.07
N LYS A 303 8.29 -18.90 13.94
CA LYS A 303 8.62 -17.72 13.12
C LYS A 303 8.34 -17.95 11.65
N LEU A 304 8.70 -19.12 11.12
CA LEU A 304 8.44 -19.51 9.74
C LEU A 304 6.93 -19.62 9.47
N ASN A 305 6.18 -20.26 10.38
CA ASN A 305 4.72 -20.33 10.26
C ASN A 305 4.07 -18.94 10.33
N PHE A 306 4.54 -18.06 11.21
CA PHE A 306 4.07 -16.68 11.26
C PHE A 306 4.36 -15.91 9.95
N ALA A 307 5.57 -16.08 9.39
CA ALA A 307 5.93 -15.52 8.10
C ALA A 307 5.04 -16.06 6.97
N LEU A 308 4.80 -17.37 6.94
CA LEU A 308 3.91 -18.03 5.97
C LEU A 308 2.48 -17.48 6.07
N MET A 309 1.93 -17.37 7.27
CA MET A 309 0.59 -16.79 7.48
C MET A 309 0.49 -15.36 6.95
N ASN A 310 1.51 -14.53 7.16
CA ASN A 310 1.55 -13.16 6.65
C ASN A 310 1.67 -13.12 5.12
N ARG A 311 2.47 -14.02 4.55
CA ARG A 311 2.70 -14.12 3.10
C ARG A 311 1.47 -14.60 2.34
N LYS A 312 0.80 -15.66 2.82
CA LYS A 312 -0.50 -16.12 2.27
C LYS A 312 -1.57 -15.03 2.39
N SER A 313 -1.57 -14.27 3.50
CA SER A 313 -2.48 -13.13 3.64
C SER A 313 -2.21 -12.01 2.62
N ALA A 314 -0.94 -11.76 2.31
CA ALA A 314 -0.55 -10.75 1.33
C ALA A 314 -0.87 -11.21 -0.10
N GLU A 315 -0.68 -12.49 -0.40
CA GLU A 315 -1.05 -13.13 -1.66
C GLU A 315 -2.54 -12.95 -1.97
N ILE A 316 -3.43 -13.29 -1.02
CA ILE A 316 -4.88 -13.10 -1.17
C ILE A 316 -5.23 -11.63 -1.47
N LYS A 317 -4.60 -10.69 -0.76
CA LYS A 317 -4.82 -9.25 -0.98
C LYS A 317 -4.30 -8.78 -2.35
N LEU A 318 -3.20 -9.34 -2.82
CA LEU A 318 -2.66 -9.02 -4.14
C LEU A 318 -3.51 -9.63 -5.26
N GLY A 319 -3.95 -10.89 -5.11
CA GLY A 319 -4.88 -11.53 -6.03
C GLY A 319 -6.20 -10.77 -6.17
N ALA A 320 -6.76 -10.29 -5.05
CA ALA A 320 -7.94 -9.44 -5.08
C ALA A 320 -7.72 -8.14 -5.87
N LYS A 321 -6.55 -7.50 -5.73
CA LYS A 321 -6.20 -6.29 -6.51
C LYS A 321 -6.06 -6.57 -8.00
N VAL A 322 -5.49 -7.72 -8.37
CA VAL A 322 -5.39 -8.13 -9.78
C VAL A 322 -6.79 -8.30 -10.38
N ALA A 323 -7.68 -8.96 -9.66
CA ALA A 323 -9.08 -9.12 -10.05
C ALA A 323 -9.82 -7.76 -10.16
N ASP A 324 -9.56 -6.82 -9.24
CA ASP A 324 -10.13 -5.48 -9.30
C ASP A 324 -9.65 -4.73 -10.56
N TYR A 325 -8.35 -4.77 -10.88
CA TYR A 325 -7.82 -4.13 -12.08
C TYR A 325 -8.32 -4.79 -13.36
N SER A 326 -8.45 -6.12 -13.41
CA SER A 326 -9.00 -6.80 -14.60
C SER A 326 -10.46 -6.42 -14.85
N ASN A 327 -11.25 -6.29 -13.78
CA ASN A 327 -12.64 -5.82 -13.88
C ASN A 327 -12.71 -4.37 -14.36
N GLU A 328 -11.80 -3.51 -13.89
CA GLU A 328 -11.71 -2.11 -14.33
C GLU A 328 -11.34 -2.01 -15.82
N ILE A 329 -10.39 -2.82 -16.30
CA ILE A 329 -10.05 -2.90 -17.72
C ILE A 329 -11.25 -3.34 -18.56
N ALA A 330 -11.98 -4.38 -18.14
CA ALA A 330 -13.16 -4.85 -18.86
C ALA A 330 -14.23 -3.76 -18.98
N ALA A 331 -14.49 -3.04 -17.88
CA ALA A 331 -15.43 -1.92 -17.87
C ALA A 331 -14.96 -0.76 -18.78
N LEU A 332 -13.66 -0.45 -18.80
CA LEU A 332 -13.11 0.59 -19.68
C LEU A 332 -13.20 0.22 -21.16
N LYS A 333 -12.90 -1.03 -21.52
CA LYS A 333 -13.02 -1.55 -22.89
C LYS A 333 -14.48 -1.51 -23.37
N GLN A 334 -15.43 -1.92 -22.53
CA GLN A 334 -16.85 -1.82 -22.86
C GLN A 334 -17.28 -0.35 -23.04
N ALA A 335 -16.88 0.53 -22.12
CA ALA A 335 -17.19 1.95 -22.21
C ALA A 335 -16.61 2.59 -23.48
N GLU A 336 -15.39 2.21 -23.88
CA GLU A 336 -14.74 2.63 -25.12
C GLU A 336 -15.55 2.26 -26.35
N GLN A 337 -15.99 1.00 -26.47
CA GLN A 337 -16.83 0.56 -27.58
C GLN A 337 -18.12 1.39 -27.68
N THR A 338 -18.82 1.61 -26.56
CA THR A 338 -20.03 2.45 -26.55
C THR A 338 -19.74 3.90 -26.92
N ALA A 339 -18.60 4.45 -26.52
CA ALA A 339 -18.23 5.82 -26.86
C ALA A 339 -17.87 5.97 -28.35
N ILE A 340 -17.16 5.01 -28.93
CA ILE A 340 -16.84 5.01 -30.37
C ILE A 340 -18.13 4.99 -31.19
N GLN A 341 -19.07 4.09 -30.85
CA GLN A 341 -20.38 4.03 -31.50
C GLN A 341 -21.13 5.37 -31.39
N ALA A 342 -21.20 5.94 -30.19
CA ALA A 342 -21.87 7.24 -30.01
C ALA A 342 -21.21 8.38 -30.81
N PHE A 343 -19.88 8.36 -30.99
CA PHE A 343 -19.18 9.32 -31.84
C PHE A 343 -19.49 9.12 -33.33
N GLU A 344 -19.56 7.87 -33.79
CA GLU A 344 -19.93 7.56 -35.17
C GLU A 344 -21.38 7.98 -35.47
N ASP A 345 -22.31 7.68 -34.56
CA ASP A 345 -23.72 8.08 -34.66
C ASP A 345 -23.86 9.61 -34.72
N ALA A 346 -23.16 10.34 -33.84
CA ALA A 346 -23.18 11.80 -33.83
C ALA A 346 -22.59 12.40 -35.11
N ARG A 347 -21.56 11.77 -35.67
CA ARG A 347 -20.93 12.18 -36.93
C ARG A 347 -21.87 11.98 -38.12
N GLU A 348 -22.57 10.86 -38.16
CA GLU A 348 -23.56 10.57 -39.20
C GLU A 348 -24.75 11.54 -39.13
N ALA A 349 -25.29 11.79 -37.93
CA ALA A 349 -26.37 12.75 -37.71
C ALA A 349 -25.98 14.17 -38.15
N ALA A 350 -24.79 14.65 -37.74
CA ALA A 350 -24.28 15.97 -38.11
C ALA A 350 -24.04 16.13 -39.62
N LEU A 351 -23.54 15.11 -40.31
CA LEU A 351 -23.20 15.20 -41.73
C LEU A 351 -24.39 15.05 -42.65
N ASN A 352 -25.30 14.12 -42.34
CA ASN A 352 -26.37 13.75 -43.26
C ASN A 352 -27.67 14.48 -42.90
N GLN A 353 -28.07 14.43 -41.62
CA GLN A 353 -29.36 14.95 -41.20
C GLN A 353 -29.34 16.48 -41.10
N LEU A 354 -28.34 17.05 -40.40
CA LEU A 354 -28.24 18.49 -40.25
C LEU A 354 -27.94 19.19 -41.59
N LYS A 355 -27.08 18.61 -42.43
CA LYS A 355 -26.82 19.14 -43.78
C LYS A 355 -28.09 19.23 -44.61
N GLN A 356 -28.86 18.15 -44.68
CA GLN A 356 -30.11 18.12 -45.44
C GLN A 356 -31.12 19.10 -44.86
N ALA A 357 -31.29 19.13 -43.54
CA ALA A 357 -32.20 20.06 -42.88
C ALA A 357 -31.83 21.54 -43.14
N ALA A 358 -30.56 21.89 -43.04
CA ALA A 358 -30.08 23.25 -43.31
C ALA A 358 -30.28 23.65 -44.78
N LEU A 359 -29.99 22.74 -45.72
CA LEU A 359 -30.23 22.98 -47.15
C LEU A 359 -31.72 23.12 -47.47
N ASP A 360 -32.58 22.29 -46.88
CA ASP A 360 -34.02 22.33 -47.11
C ASP A 360 -34.64 23.62 -46.57
N ILE A 361 -34.25 24.06 -45.37
CA ILE A 361 -34.70 25.35 -44.82
C ILE A 361 -34.22 26.52 -45.68
N TYR A 362 -32.95 26.52 -46.08
CA TYR A 362 -32.38 27.54 -46.94
C TYR A 362 -33.13 27.64 -48.29
N ARG A 363 -33.35 26.50 -48.95
CA ARG A 363 -34.06 26.45 -50.24
C ARG A 363 -35.51 26.87 -50.11
N ARG A 364 -36.22 26.43 -49.06
CA ARG A 364 -37.60 26.86 -48.79
C ARG A 364 -37.68 28.36 -48.52
N ALA A 365 -36.75 28.91 -47.74
CA ALA A 365 -36.69 30.35 -47.46
C ALA A 365 -36.45 31.16 -48.74
N LEU A 366 -35.51 30.73 -49.60
CA LEU A 366 -35.29 31.35 -50.91
C LEU A 366 -36.56 31.35 -51.78
N ILE A 367 -37.25 30.22 -51.89
CA ILE A 367 -38.49 30.11 -52.69
C ILE A 367 -39.58 31.05 -52.15
N ASN A 368 -39.73 31.12 -50.82
CA ASN A 368 -40.72 32.01 -50.21
C ASN A 368 -40.43 33.50 -50.50
N HIS A 369 -39.16 33.89 -50.60
CA HIS A 369 -38.79 35.26 -51.01
C HIS A 369 -39.11 35.55 -52.49
N VAL A 370 -39.10 34.54 -53.37
CA VAL A 370 -39.50 34.69 -54.80
C VAL A 370 -41.03 34.82 -54.94
N GLY A 371 -41.79 34.20 -54.04
CA GLY A 371 -43.26 34.31 -54.01
C GLY A 371 -43.79 35.62 -53.43
N ASP A 372 -42.92 36.53 -52.99
CA ASP A 372 -43.30 37.81 -52.40
C ASP A 372 -43.63 38.84 -53.50
N SER A 373 -44.68 39.64 -53.27
CA SER A 373 -45.30 40.50 -54.30
C SER A 373 -44.40 41.62 -54.85
N GLU A 374 -43.33 41.97 -54.13
CA GLU A 374 -42.31 42.93 -54.59
C GLU A 374 -41.47 42.39 -55.75
N PHE A 375 -41.32 41.06 -55.88
CA PHE A 375 -40.53 40.47 -56.97
C PHE A 375 -41.35 40.27 -58.25
N THR A 376 -42.60 39.80 -58.14
CA THR A 376 -43.48 39.66 -59.32
C THR A 376 -43.72 41.02 -59.98
N SER A 377 -43.77 42.08 -59.17
CA SER A 377 -43.88 43.46 -59.68
C SER A 377 -42.54 43.98 -60.21
N ALA A 378 -41.39 43.74 -59.56
CA ALA A 378 -40.09 44.18 -60.10
C ALA A 378 -39.70 43.48 -61.41
N TYR A 379 -40.01 42.19 -61.60
CA TYR A 379 -39.77 41.47 -62.85
C TYR A 379 -40.78 41.85 -63.95
N ALA A 380 -42.06 42.03 -63.61
CA ALA A 380 -43.07 42.51 -64.56
C ALA A 380 -42.87 43.97 -64.98
N LEU A 381 -42.26 44.80 -64.12
CA LEU A 381 -41.94 46.21 -64.39
C LEU A 381 -40.52 46.41 -64.94
N GLY A 382 -39.63 45.42 -64.81
CA GLY A 382 -38.26 45.44 -65.30
C GLY A 382 -38.08 44.91 -66.73
N GLY A 383 -39.14 44.36 -67.34
CA GLY A 383 -39.14 43.91 -68.74
C GLY A 383 -39.05 45.03 -69.79
N ASP A 384 -39.13 46.30 -69.38
CA ASP A 384 -38.88 47.46 -70.23
C ASP A 384 -37.67 48.23 -69.72
N LYS A 385 -36.49 47.81 -70.17
CA LYS A 385 -35.37 48.70 -70.52
C LYS A 385 -34.39 47.95 -71.41
N LYS A 386 -34.51 48.21 -72.71
CA LYS A 386 -33.42 48.10 -73.68
C LYS A 386 -32.23 48.95 -73.27
#